data_AF-A0A0D7EGY9-F1
#
_entry.id   AF-A0A0D7EGY9-F1
#
_cell.length_a   1.000
_cell.length_b   1.000
_cell.length_c   1.000
_cell.angle_alpha   90.00
_cell.angle_beta   90.00
_cell.angle_gamma   90.00
#
_symmetry.space_group_name_H-M   'P 1'
#
loop_
_entity.id
_entity.type
_entity.pdbx_description
1 polymer ?
#
loop_
_entity_poly.entity_id
_entity_poly.type
_entity_poly.pdbx_seq_one_letter_code
_entity_poly.pdbx_strand_id
1 'polypeptide(L)'
;MFGNYQLKPNSGVNPPYSPAYPVEWGCTLRTLQIITRVDQKKIAELLADSPFELVNDRVAFQFMLSPGHSLAVHAGQMFDLMVTVPVRYEGLFTHTHIYMYCSDPMGICAGREVFGYTKKDANYAFEEAPDHTIVGR
;
A
#
# COMPACT_ATOMS: atom_id res chain seq x y z
N MET A 1 -18.31 -13.70 9.42
CA MET A 1 -18.18 -12.25 9.20
C MET A 1 -16.76 -11.85 9.52
N PHE A 2 -16.17 -10.95 8.74
CA PHE A 2 -14.85 -10.37 9.02
C PHE A 2 -15.04 -8.88 9.29
N GLY A 3 -15.06 -8.49 10.57
CA GLY A 3 -15.53 -7.17 11.00
C GLY A 3 -16.97 -6.92 10.53
N ASN A 4 -17.20 -5.77 9.88
CA ASN A 4 -18.51 -5.36 9.37
C ASN A 4 -18.89 -5.99 8.03
N TYR A 5 -17.99 -6.75 7.39
CA TYR A 5 -18.19 -7.25 6.02
C TYR A 5 -18.37 -8.78 5.98
N GLN A 6 -19.16 -9.24 5.02
CA GLN A 6 -19.37 -10.66 4.79
C GLN A 6 -18.30 -11.21 3.83
N LEU A 7 -17.66 -12.31 4.24
CA LEU A 7 -16.90 -13.14 3.31
C LEU A 7 -17.91 -13.90 2.47
N LYS A 8 -18.05 -13.53 1.18
CA LYS A 8 -19.01 -14.12 0.25
C LYS A 8 -18.40 -15.39 -0.35
N PRO A 9 -18.95 -16.60 -0.10
CA PRO A 9 -18.51 -17.81 -0.77
C PRO A 9 -18.62 -17.66 -2.29
N ASN A 10 -17.72 -18.29 -3.05
CA ASN A 10 -17.65 -18.22 -4.51
C ASN A 10 -17.50 -16.79 -5.08
N SER A 11 -16.85 -15.88 -4.35
CA SER A 11 -16.56 -14.51 -4.79
C SER A 11 -15.44 -14.39 -5.83
N GLY A 12 -14.85 -15.51 -6.25
CA GLY A 12 -13.64 -15.54 -7.09
C GLY A 12 -12.34 -15.40 -6.31
N VAL A 13 -12.41 -15.19 -4.99
CA VAL A 13 -11.27 -15.17 -4.08
C VAL A 13 -11.17 -16.53 -3.38
N ASN A 14 -9.98 -17.12 -3.43
CA ASN A 14 -9.74 -18.42 -2.80
C ASN A 14 -9.45 -18.29 -1.30
N PRO A 15 -9.71 -19.35 -0.50
CA PRO A 15 -10.47 -20.55 -0.88
C PRO A 15 -11.98 -20.27 -1.00
N PRO A 16 -12.73 -20.99 -1.86
CA PRO A 16 -14.08 -20.62 -2.28
C PRO A 16 -15.12 -20.60 -1.14
N TYR A 17 -14.91 -21.37 -0.08
CA TYR A 17 -15.79 -21.44 1.10
C TYR A 17 -15.29 -20.61 2.29
N SER A 18 -14.10 -20.02 2.20
CA SER A 18 -13.55 -19.11 3.21
C SER A 18 -12.56 -18.13 2.57
N PRO A 19 -13.04 -17.22 1.69
CA PRO A 19 -12.17 -16.33 0.92
C PRO A 19 -11.14 -15.60 1.77
N ALA A 20 -9.92 -15.41 1.23
CA ALA A 20 -8.83 -14.73 1.91
C ALA A 20 -9.15 -13.30 2.33
N TYR A 21 -10.09 -12.63 1.67
CA TYR A 21 -10.53 -11.27 2.01
C TYR A 21 -11.98 -10.98 1.56
N PRO A 22 -12.69 -10.05 2.23
CA PRO A 22 -13.98 -9.54 1.75
C PRO A 22 -13.77 -8.69 0.48
N VAL A 23 -14.81 -8.43 -0.32
CA VAL A 23 -14.70 -7.62 -1.55
C VAL A 23 -14.93 -6.11 -1.35
N GLU A 24 -15.36 -5.72 -0.15
CA GLU A 24 -15.67 -4.33 0.21
C GLU A 24 -14.71 -3.87 1.30
N TRP A 25 -14.05 -2.72 1.09
CA TRP A 25 -13.07 -2.18 2.03
C TRP A 25 -13.32 -0.71 2.35
N GLY A 26 -12.90 -0.31 3.54
CA GLY A 26 -12.94 1.07 3.98
C GLY A 26 -11.93 1.30 5.10
N CYS A 27 -11.37 2.51 5.13
CA CYS A 27 -10.49 2.93 6.20
C CYS A 27 -10.43 4.46 6.33
N THR A 28 -9.95 4.90 7.48
CA THR A 28 -9.36 6.23 7.65
C THR A 28 -7.85 6.10 7.44
N LEU A 29 -7.22 7.07 6.78
CA LEU A 29 -5.79 7.05 6.49
C LEU A 29 -5.07 8.18 7.23
N ARG A 30 -3.97 7.84 7.91
CA ARG A 30 -2.97 8.79 8.42
C ARG A 30 -1.70 8.59 7.59
N THR A 31 -1.14 9.66 7.04
CA THR A 31 -0.01 9.56 6.12
C THR A 31 1.11 10.50 6.53
N LEU A 32 2.32 9.95 6.68
CA LEU A 32 3.58 10.70 6.67
C LEU A 32 4.26 10.45 5.33
N GLN A 33 4.57 11.52 4.60
CA GLN A 33 5.25 11.43 3.31
C GLN A 33 6.61 12.14 3.36
N ILE A 34 7.65 11.43 2.92
CA ILE A 34 9.00 11.97 2.75
C ILE A 34 9.35 11.89 1.28
N ILE A 35 9.61 13.04 0.66
CA ILE A 35 10.06 13.13 -0.73
C ILE A 35 11.53 13.48 -0.74
N THR A 36 12.33 12.67 -1.41
CA THR A 36 13.78 12.89 -1.49
C THR A 36 14.31 12.61 -2.89
N ARG A 37 15.51 13.10 -3.15
CA ARG A 37 16.24 12.81 -4.39
C ARG A 37 16.88 11.44 -4.30
N VAL A 38 16.93 10.75 -5.43
CA VAL A 38 17.62 9.45 -5.56
C VAL A 38 18.49 9.45 -6.82
N ASP A 39 19.28 8.39 -6.98
CA ASP A 39 19.97 8.14 -8.24
C ASP A 39 18.95 7.82 -9.35
N GLN A 40 18.88 8.70 -10.34
CA GLN A 40 17.95 8.58 -11.46
C GLN A 40 18.15 7.27 -12.25
N LYS A 41 19.38 6.74 -12.31
CA LYS A 41 19.66 5.50 -13.03
C LYS A 41 18.93 4.31 -12.41
N LYS A 42 18.88 4.24 -11.09
CA LYS A 42 18.21 3.16 -10.36
C LYS A 42 16.71 3.13 -10.62
N ILE A 43 16.06 4.29 -10.60
CA ILE A 43 14.61 4.37 -10.89
C ILE A 43 14.32 4.13 -12.38
N ALA A 44 15.21 4.51 -13.29
CA ALA A 44 15.08 4.16 -14.70
C ALA A 44 15.21 2.66 -14.94
N GLU A 45 16.18 1.99 -14.29
CA GLU A 45 16.35 0.53 -14.34
C GLU A 45 15.13 -0.22 -13.80
N LEU A 46 14.57 0.23 -12.66
CA LEU A 46 13.37 -0.38 -12.07
C LEU A 46 12.12 -0.24 -12.96
N LEU A 47 12.06 0.79 -13.81
CA LEU A 47 10.92 1.06 -14.69
C LEU A 47 11.16 0.62 -16.14
N ALA A 48 12.30 -0.02 -16.45
CA ALA A 48 12.70 -0.33 -17.82
C ALA A 48 11.69 -1.19 -18.59
N ASP A 49 11.01 -2.11 -17.89
CA ASP A 49 10.00 -3.01 -18.46
C ASP A 49 8.56 -2.46 -18.36
N SER A 50 8.41 -1.18 -18.03
CA SER A 50 7.12 -0.53 -17.87
C SER A 50 6.88 0.50 -18.99
N PRO A 51 5.63 0.83 -19.32
CA PRO A 51 5.32 1.88 -20.30
C PRO A 51 5.40 3.29 -19.70
N PHE A 52 5.97 3.44 -18.50
CA PHE A 52 6.00 4.71 -17.78
C PHE A 52 7.19 5.59 -18.21
N GLU A 53 6.90 6.85 -18.50
CA GLU A 53 7.92 7.87 -18.71
C GLU A 53 8.32 8.47 -17.36
N LEU A 54 9.62 8.49 -17.06
CA LEU A 54 10.11 9.06 -15.81
C LEU A 54 10.04 10.60 -15.83
N VAL A 55 9.49 11.20 -14.77
CA VAL A 55 9.35 12.67 -14.69
C VAL A 55 10.59 13.35 -14.12
N ASN A 56 11.16 12.79 -13.04
CA ASN A 56 12.32 13.37 -12.35
C ASN A 56 13.04 12.30 -11.49
N ASP A 57 14.06 12.75 -10.75
CA ASP A 57 14.89 11.98 -9.83
C ASP A 57 14.37 12.01 -8.38
N ARG A 58 13.04 12.07 -8.18
CA ARG A 58 12.42 12.07 -6.84
C ARG A 58 11.66 10.77 -6.58
N VAL A 59 11.72 10.32 -5.34
CA VAL A 59 10.93 9.22 -4.81
C VAL A 59 10.19 9.71 -3.57
N ALA A 60 8.95 9.29 -3.42
CA ALA A 60 8.19 9.50 -2.19
C ALA A 60 8.08 8.20 -1.40
N PHE A 61 8.44 8.27 -0.12
CA PHE A 61 8.18 7.25 0.89
C PHE A 61 6.92 7.68 1.64
N GLN A 62 5.84 6.93 1.48
CA GLN A 62 4.55 7.19 2.12
C GLN A 62 4.31 6.14 3.20
N PHE A 63 4.52 6.53 4.45
CA PHE A 63 4.20 5.74 5.62
C PHE A 63 2.74 6.00 5.97
N MET A 64 1.92 4.97 5.93
CA MET A 64 0.49 5.06 6.13
C MET A 64 0.06 4.17 7.28
N LEU A 65 -0.80 4.71 8.13
CA LEU A 65 -1.48 3.97 9.17
C LEU A 65 -2.98 4.07 8.92
N SER A 66 -3.65 2.93 8.91
CA SER A 66 -5.08 2.81 8.65
C SER A 66 -5.80 2.22 9.86
N PRO A 67 -6.13 3.02 10.89
CA PRO A 67 -6.92 2.57 12.03
C PRO A 67 -8.30 2.08 11.58
N GLY A 68 -8.73 0.94 12.13
CA GLY A 68 -10.02 0.34 11.83
C GLY A 68 -10.15 -0.17 10.39
N HIS A 69 -9.04 -0.38 9.67
CA HIS A 69 -9.08 -0.92 8.31
C HIS A 69 -9.81 -2.26 8.29
N SER A 70 -10.77 -2.42 7.38
CA SER A 70 -11.64 -3.61 7.32
C SER A 70 -10.91 -4.92 7.02
N LEU A 71 -9.70 -4.83 6.46
CA LEU A 71 -8.80 -5.97 6.26
C LEU A 71 -7.93 -6.30 7.47
N ALA A 72 -7.74 -5.38 8.41
CA ALA A 72 -6.87 -5.56 9.57
C ALA A 72 -7.66 -5.71 10.88
N VAL A 73 -8.76 -6.47 10.85
CA VAL A 73 -9.71 -6.60 11.98
C VAL A 73 -9.01 -7.10 13.24
N HIS A 74 -8.06 -8.02 13.11
CA HIS A 74 -7.35 -8.60 14.26
C HIS A 74 -6.29 -7.66 14.83
N ALA A 75 -5.61 -6.88 13.99
CA ALA A 75 -4.59 -5.92 14.43
C ALA A 75 -5.20 -4.58 14.87
N GLY A 76 -6.46 -4.31 14.51
CA GLY A 76 -7.14 -3.03 14.74
C GLY A 76 -6.65 -1.89 13.84
N GLN A 77 -5.54 -2.07 13.15
CA GLN A 77 -4.95 -1.10 12.23
C GLN A 77 -4.03 -1.80 11.22
N MET A 78 -3.88 -1.20 10.05
CA MET A 78 -2.95 -1.64 9.01
C MET A 78 -1.87 -0.60 8.82
N PHE A 79 -0.61 -1.02 8.74
CA PHE A 79 0.48 -0.18 8.25
C PHE A 79 0.73 -0.50 6.78
N ASP A 80 0.91 0.53 5.96
CA ASP A 80 1.47 0.42 4.61
C ASP A 80 2.66 1.37 4.45
N LEU A 81 3.71 0.91 3.77
CA LEU A 81 4.72 1.78 3.17
C LEU A 81 4.58 1.68 1.65
N MET A 82 4.28 2.80 0.99
CA MET A 82 4.38 2.91 -0.47
C MET A 82 5.65 3.68 -0.84
N VAL A 83 6.45 3.10 -1.74
CA VAL A 83 7.56 3.79 -2.39
C VAL A 83 7.10 4.14 -3.81
N THR A 84 6.92 5.43 -4.08
CA THR A 84 6.35 5.90 -5.35
C THR A 84 7.32 6.76 -6.14
N VAL A 85 7.21 6.63 -7.47
CA VAL A 85 7.96 7.42 -8.45
C VAL A 85 6.96 8.22 -9.29
N PRO A 86 7.17 9.53 -9.49
CA PRO A 86 6.35 10.32 -10.40
C PRO A 86 6.65 9.93 -11.86
N VAL A 87 5.59 9.65 -12.61
CA VAL A 87 5.67 9.17 -13.99
C VAL A 87 4.64 9.87 -14.89
N ARG A 88 4.81 9.73 -16.20
CA ARG A 88 3.74 9.94 -17.17
C ARG A 88 3.34 8.63 -17.81
N TYR A 89 2.06 8.50 -18.11
CA TYR A 89 1.50 7.43 -18.92
C TYR A 89 0.44 8.04 -19.83
N GLU A 90 0.60 7.90 -21.15
CA GLU A 90 -0.34 8.46 -22.14
C GLU A 90 -0.63 9.97 -21.91
N GLY A 91 0.41 10.73 -21.54
CA GLY A 91 0.32 12.16 -21.25
C GLY A 91 -0.17 12.52 -19.84
N LEU A 92 -0.76 11.57 -19.09
CA LEU A 92 -1.23 11.78 -17.72
C LEU A 92 -0.05 11.85 -16.74
N PHE A 93 0.06 12.95 -15.98
CA PHE A 93 0.97 13.05 -14.85
C PHE A 93 0.40 12.31 -13.64
N THR A 94 1.11 11.30 -13.15
CA THR A 94 0.70 10.47 -12.02
C THR A 94 1.92 9.90 -11.28
N HIS A 95 1.71 8.91 -10.42
CA HIS A 95 2.79 8.12 -9.83
C HIS A 95 2.54 6.62 -10.01
N THR A 96 3.61 5.84 -9.95
CA THR A 96 3.56 4.38 -9.85
C THR A 96 4.23 3.91 -8.55
N HIS A 97 3.86 2.72 -8.07
CA HIS A 97 4.40 2.12 -6.84
C HIS A 97 5.47 1.10 -7.21
N ILE A 98 6.74 1.42 -6.93
CA ILE A 98 7.86 0.50 -7.23
C ILE A 98 8.04 -0.55 -6.13
N TYR A 99 7.72 -0.22 -4.88
CA TYR A 99 7.66 -1.16 -3.77
C TYR A 99 6.52 -0.81 -2.82
N MET A 100 5.92 -1.84 -2.23
CA MET A 100 4.98 -1.68 -1.14
C MET A 100 5.25 -2.70 -0.04
N TYR A 101 5.04 -2.28 1.21
CA TYR A 101 5.09 -3.14 2.39
C TYR A 101 3.81 -2.96 3.18
N CYS A 102 3.27 -4.04 3.72
CA CYS A 102 1.99 -4.05 4.43
C CYS A 102 2.10 -4.97 5.65
N SER A 103 1.53 -4.54 6.78
CA SER A 103 1.57 -5.31 8.03
C SER A 103 0.47 -6.36 8.18
N ASP A 104 -0.51 -6.35 7.27
CA ASP A 104 -1.64 -7.24 7.33
C ASP A 104 -1.67 -8.21 6.13
N PRO A 105 -1.73 -9.53 6.35
CA PRO A 105 -1.70 -10.52 5.27
C PRO A 105 -2.90 -10.44 4.34
N MET A 106 -4.09 -10.08 4.84
CA MET A 106 -5.27 -9.90 4.00
C MET A 106 -5.11 -8.64 3.14
N GLY A 107 -4.57 -7.57 3.71
CA GLY A 107 -4.17 -6.37 2.98
C GLY A 107 -3.13 -6.62 1.90
N ILE A 108 -2.22 -7.59 2.10
CA ILE A 108 -1.24 -8.04 1.09
C ILE A 108 -1.95 -8.79 -0.03
N CYS A 109 -2.70 -9.86 0.28
CA CYS A 109 -3.41 -10.67 -0.72
C CYS A 109 -4.34 -9.83 -1.57
N ALA A 110 -5.21 -9.04 -0.91
CA ALA A 110 -6.18 -8.17 -1.58
C ALA A 110 -5.50 -7.17 -2.53
N GLY A 111 -4.44 -6.48 -2.07
CA GLY A 111 -3.72 -5.51 -2.89
C GLY A 111 -3.04 -6.15 -4.12
N ARG A 112 -2.47 -7.34 -3.95
CA ARG A 112 -1.78 -8.07 -5.03
C ARG A 112 -2.76 -8.63 -6.06
N GLU A 113 -3.80 -9.31 -5.60
CA GLU A 113 -4.72 -10.08 -6.44
C GLU A 113 -5.73 -9.19 -7.17
N VAL A 114 -6.13 -8.06 -6.57
CA VAL A 114 -7.14 -7.15 -7.17
C VAL A 114 -6.50 -6.03 -7.97
N PHE A 115 -5.42 -5.41 -7.45
CA PHE A 115 -4.82 -4.21 -8.05
C PHE A 115 -3.41 -4.40 -8.61
N GLY A 116 -2.79 -5.56 -8.40
CA GLY A 116 -1.40 -5.78 -8.81
C GLY A 116 -0.39 -5.00 -7.98
N TYR A 117 -0.72 -4.58 -6.75
CA TYR A 117 0.22 -3.88 -5.89
C TYR A 117 1.44 -4.75 -5.54
N THR A 118 2.60 -4.12 -5.45
CA THR A 118 3.89 -4.76 -5.15
C THR A 118 4.08 -5.06 -3.65
N LYS A 119 2.98 -5.38 -2.94
CA LYS A 119 2.97 -5.57 -1.49
C LYS A 119 3.82 -6.77 -1.06
N LYS A 120 4.60 -6.56 -0.01
CA LYS A 120 5.37 -7.55 0.75
C LYS A 120 5.06 -7.41 2.25
N ASP A 121 5.32 -8.47 2.99
CA ASP A 121 5.15 -8.48 4.44
C ASP A 121 6.16 -7.56 5.14
N ALA A 122 5.70 -6.89 6.20
CA ALA A 122 6.53 -6.09 7.10
C ALA A 122 5.84 -5.91 8.45
N ASN A 123 6.59 -5.54 9.49
CA ASN A 123 6.03 -5.28 10.81
C ASN A 123 6.53 -3.93 11.33
N TYR A 124 6.08 -2.85 10.67
CA TYR A 124 6.38 -1.47 11.05
C TYR A 124 5.09 -0.76 11.46
N ALA A 125 5.23 0.32 12.23
CA ALA A 125 4.17 1.30 12.46
C ALA A 125 4.77 2.65 12.84
N PHE A 126 3.92 3.66 13.01
CA PHE A 126 4.32 4.93 13.61
C PHE A 126 3.20 5.47 14.50
N GLU A 127 3.56 6.37 15.41
CA GLU A 127 2.63 7.12 16.24
C GLU A 127 2.99 8.61 16.24
N GLU A 128 1.97 9.45 16.43
CA GLU A 128 2.14 10.88 16.66
C GLU A 128 1.97 11.15 18.15
N ALA A 129 3.01 11.66 18.79
CA ALA A 129 3.00 12.01 20.20
C ALA A 129 2.23 13.32 20.45
N PRO A 130 1.86 13.66 21.71
CA PRO A 130 1.13 14.89 22.02
C PRO A 130 1.85 16.19 21.64
N ASP A 131 3.18 16.15 21.46
CA ASP A 131 4.00 17.26 21.01
C ASP A 131 4.18 17.31 19.47
N HIS A 132 3.39 16.50 18.74
CA HIS A 132 3.41 16.34 17.29
C HIS A 132 4.68 15.72 16.71
N THR A 133 5.53 15.13 17.56
CA THR A 133 6.64 14.29 17.07
C THR A 133 6.10 12.97 16.53
N ILE A 134 6.67 12.50 15.41
CA ILE A 134 6.33 11.19 14.82
C ILE A 134 7.47 10.21 15.08
N VAL A 135 7.17 9.09 15.72
CA VAL A 135 8.13 8.05 16.06
C VAL A 135 7.71 6.74 15.40
N GLY A 136 8.66 6.11 14.70
CA GLY A 136 8.48 4.80 14.10
C GLY A 136 8.75 3.68 15.11
N ARG A 137 8.10 2.52 14.91
CA ARG A 137 8.32 1.29 15.67
C ARG A 137 8.40 0.07 14.77
#